data_AF-A0A4V1A1C8-F1
#
_entry.id   AF-A0A4V1A1C8-F1
#
_cell.length_a   1.000
_cell.length_b   1.000
_cell.length_c   1.000
_cell.angle_alpha   90.00
_cell.angle_beta   90.00
_cell.angle_gamma   90.00
#
_symmetry.space_group_name_H-M   'P 1'
#
loop_
_entity.id
_entity.type
_entity.pdbx_description
1 polymer ?
#
loop_
_entity_poly.entity_id
_entity_poly.type
_entity_poly.pdbx_seq_one_letter_code
_entity_poly.pdbx_strand_id
1 'polypeptide(L)'
;MTARLGSLPARRLSPWLLVASVQFFVCEFLVAGTWRGRYSYRENYVSDLMVPFCGPDGSDPCSRTAVVFRASVVLVGLAFLVAAWAWRGIGAIGSAGAAYLSVAGLGAVVTGVARPDTSWIVHSVGATLFFLFGSLACVTIALSARDVVSGALSSAVPSISGWIGATLVCGVVGAASYFCYSYGWDGGLGIGGMERLGGYATVLGFVGCMQIVRCIGAIVPGVASVGGRDG
;
A
#
# COMPACT_ATOMS: atom_id res chain seq x y z
N MET A 1 22.72 -25.82 18.42
CA MET A 1 21.72 -25.89 17.33
C MET A 1 20.59 -24.92 17.65
N THR A 2 20.74 -23.65 17.30
CA THR A 2 19.68 -22.62 17.45
C THR A 2 18.98 -22.47 16.10
N ALA A 3 17.68 -22.69 16.11
CA ALA A 3 16.87 -22.88 14.91
C ALA A 3 16.75 -21.61 14.04
N ARG A 4 16.92 -21.78 12.72
CA ARG A 4 16.65 -20.80 11.64
C ARG A 4 15.15 -20.51 11.46
N LEU A 5 14.40 -20.25 12.53
CA LEU A 5 12.95 -20.07 12.46
C LEU A 5 12.51 -18.69 11.93
N GLY A 6 13.39 -17.68 11.94
CA GLY A 6 13.03 -16.30 11.55
C GLY A 6 12.94 -16.02 10.05
N SER A 7 13.67 -16.74 9.18
CA SER A 7 13.80 -16.37 7.76
C SER A 7 12.84 -17.09 6.80
N LEU A 8 12.26 -18.22 7.22
CA LEU A 8 11.34 -19.01 6.41
C LEU A 8 9.94 -18.39 6.23
N PRO A 9 9.33 -17.72 7.22
CA PRO A 9 8.01 -17.11 7.07
C PRO A 9 8.02 -15.99 6.04
N ALA A 10 8.97 -15.05 6.13
CA ALA A 10 9.04 -13.88 5.25
C ALA A 10 9.18 -14.25 3.76
N ARG A 11 9.96 -15.30 3.45
CA ARG A 11 10.17 -15.76 2.07
C ARG A 11 8.94 -16.47 1.49
N ARG A 12 8.15 -17.14 2.33
CA ARG A 12 6.87 -17.76 1.92
C ARG A 12 5.73 -16.75 1.84
N LEU A 13 5.78 -15.65 2.58
CA LEU A 13 4.77 -14.60 2.59
C LEU A 13 4.80 -13.69 1.36
N SER A 14 5.98 -13.42 0.78
CA SER A 14 6.11 -12.51 -0.36
C SER A 14 5.16 -12.75 -1.54
N PRO A 15 4.96 -13.98 -2.07
CA PRO A 15 4.02 -14.20 -3.17
C PRO A 15 2.57 -13.89 -2.76
N TRP A 16 2.18 -14.20 -1.52
CA TRP A 16 0.83 -13.92 -1.02
C TRP A 16 0.59 -12.42 -0.84
N LEU A 17 1.56 -11.69 -0.31
CA LEU A 17 1.49 -10.22 -0.19
C LEU A 17 1.40 -9.55 -1.58
N LEU A 18 2.14 -10.08 -2.56
CA LEU A 18 2.06 -9.60 -3.94
C LEU A 18 0.68 -9.84 -4.54
N VAL A 19 0.13 -11.06 -4.43
CA VAL A 19 -1.22 -11.37 -4.92
C VAL A 19 -2.26 -10.50 -4.23
N ALA A 20 -2.19 -10.35 -2.91
CA ALA A 20 -3.10 -9.50 -2.13
C ALA A 20 -3.05 -8.02 -2.54
N SER A 21 -1.92 -7.56 -3.08
CA SER A 21 -1.73 -6.18 -3.57
C SER A 21 -2.17 -6.02 -5.03
N VAL A 22 -1.77 -6.94 -5.92
CA VAL A 22 -2.08 -6.87 -7.36
C VAL A 22 -3.57 -7.06 -7.64
N GLN A 23 -4.26 -7.88 -6.84
CA GLN A 23 -5.70 -8.07 -6.97
C GLN A 23 -6.51 -6.77 -6.81
N PHE A 24 -5.97 -5.73 -6.14
CA PHE A 24 -6.59 -4.41 -6.06
C PHE A 24 -6.92 -3.85 -7.45
N PHE A 25 -5.94 -3.83 -8.35
CA PHE A 25 -6.11 -3.27 -9.70
C PHE A 25 -7.08 -4.10 -10.54
N VAL A 26 -7.04 -5.42 -10.38
CA VAL A 26 -7.95 -6.33 -11.08
C VAL A 26 -9.38 -6.12 -10.59
N CYS A 27 -9.59 -6.08 -9.28
CA CYS A 27 -10.91 -5.84 -8.69
C CYS A 27 -11.44 -4.45 -9.05
N GLU A 28 -10.62 -3.40 -9.03
CA GLU A 28 -11.03 -2.06 -9.46
C GLU A 28 -11.51 -2.09 -10.92
N PHE A 29 -10.70 -2.63 -11.83
CA PHE A 29 -11.01 -2.71 -13.25
C PHE A 29 -12.31 -3.50 -13.51
N LEU A 30 -12.48 -4.66 -12.87
CA LEU A 30 -13.67 -5.48 -13.01
C LEU A 30 -14.92 -4.77 -12.48
N VAL A 31 -14.82 -4.14 -11.30
CA VAL A 31 -15.97 -3.49 -10.66
C VAL A 31 -16.36 -2.22 -11.43
N ALA A 32 -15.38 -1.44 -11.89
CA ALA A 32 -15.60 -0.30 -12.79
C ALA A 32 -16.27 -0.73 -14.11
N GLY A 33 -15.83 -1.85 -14.71
CA GLY A 33 -16.43 -2.39 -15.93
C GLY A 33 -17.88 -2.89 -15.77
N THR A 34 -18.28 -3.25 -14.54
CA THR A 34 -19.65 -3.67 -14.22
C THR A 34 -20.52 -2.53 -13.66
N TRP A 35 -19.99 -1.32 -13.59
CA TRP A 35 -20.70 -0.15 -13.09
C TRP A 35 -21.80 0.26 -14.08
N ARG A 36 -23.05 0.38 -13.61
CA ARG A 36 -24.21 0.68 -14.46
C ARG A 36 -24.33 2.14 -14.87
N GLY A 37 -23.69 3.06 -14.14
CA GLY A 37 -23.54 4.46 -14.57
C GLY A 37 -22.45 4.64 -15.63
N ARG A 38 -22.28 5.86 -16.14
CA ARG A 38 -21.10 6.22 -16.94
C ARG A 38 -19.90 6.39 -15.99
N TYR A 39 -19.24 5.30 -15.64
CA TYR A 39 -18.04 5.38 -14.80
C TYR A 39 -16.89 6.03 -15.56
N SER A 40 -16.32 7.08 -15.00
CA SER A 40 -15.19 7.80 -15.54
C SER A 40 -14.03 7.74 -14.57
N TYR A 41 -12.89 7.21 -15.01
CA TYR A 41 -11.66 7.19 -14.22
C TYR A 41 -11.16 8.59 -13.84
N ARG A 42 -11.59 9.61 -14.60
CA ARG A 42 -11.28 11.02 -14.37
C ARG A 42 -12.20 11.64 -13.34
N GLU A 43 -13.50 11.42 -13.48
CA GLU A 43 -14.54 12.19 -12.76
C GLU A 43 -15.07 11.46 -11.53
N ASN A 44 -15.03 10.13 -11.51
CA ASN A 44 -15.52 9.32 -10.40
C ASN A 44 -14.39 8.92 -9.46
N TYR A 45 -14.68 9.02 -8.17
CA TYR A 45 -13.81 8.52 -7.13
C TYR A 45 -13.61 7.01 -7.27
N VAL A 46 -12.45 6.53 -6.86
CA VAL A 46 -12.19 5.11 -6.65
C VAL A 46 -13.12 4.58 -5.56
N SER A 47 -13.38 5.36 -4.52
CA SER A 47 -14.32 5.02 -3.45
C SER A 47 -15.76 4.83 -3.92
N ASP A 48 -16.17 5.43 -5.04
CA ASP A 48 -17.50 5.19 -5.63
C ASP A 48 -17.70 3.70 -5.91
N LEU A 49 -16.66 2.99 -6.36
CA LEU A 49 -16.70 1.54 -6.64
C LEU A 49 -17.07 0.68 -5.42
N MET A 50 -17.03 1.25 -4.21
CA MET A 50 -17.43 0.58 -2.96
C MET A 50 -18.92 0.76 -2.64
N VAL A 51 -19.67 1.50 -3.46
CA VAL A 51 -21.08 1.80 -3.21
C VAL A 51 -21.99 0.92 -4.07
N PRO A 52 -22.96 0.20 -3.46
CA PRO A 52 -23.91 -0.63 -4.21
C PRO A 52 -25.02 0.18 -4.91
N PHE A 53 -25.42 1.34 -4.36
CA PHE A 53 -26.52 2.17 -4.86
C PHE A 53 -26.14 3.67 -4.98
N CYS A 54 -26.69 4.37 -5.96
CA CYS A 54 -26.39 5.76 -6.33
C CYS A 54 -27.66 6.43 -6.87
N GLY A 55 -27.48 7.55 -7.58
CA GLY A 55 -28.58 8.40 -8.01
C GLY A 55 -28.97 9.41 -6.92
N PRO A 56 -29.85 10.37 -7.25
CA PRO A 56 -30.25 11.44 -6.34
C PRO A 56 -30.83 10.92 -5.02
N ASP A 57 -31.55 9.79 -5.10
CA ASP A 57 -32.23 9.16 -3.97
C ASP A 57 -31.43 7.98 -3.38
N GLY A 58 -30.23 7.69 -3.90
CA GLY A 58 -29.37 6.59 -3.43
C GLY A 58 -29.98 5.19 -3.61
N SER A 59 -30.96 5.03 -4.50
CA SER A 59 -31.70 3.78 -4.71
C SER A 59 -31.37 3.09 -6.04
N ASP A 60 -30.69 3.78 -6.96
CA ASP A 60 -30.32 3.21 -8.25
C ASP A 60 -29.15 2.24 -8.10
N PRO A 61 -29.27 0.97 -8.52
CA PRO A 61 -28.20 0.00 -8.33
C PRO A 61 -27.00 0.29 -9.26
N CYS A 62 -25.89 0.80 -8.72
CA CYS A 62 -24.69 1.12 -9.51
C CYS A 62 -23.83 -0.11 -9.75
N SER A 63 -23.59 -0.90 -8.70
CA SER A 63 -22.62 -1.99 -8.74
C SER A 63 -23.03 -3.13 -7.83
N ARG A 64 -23.50 -4.23 -8.42
CA ARG A 64 -23.73 -5.49 -7.69
C ARG A 64 -22.44 -6.10 -7.16
N THR A 65 -21.30 -5.68 -7.70
CA THR A 65 -19.96 -6.20 -7.39
C THR A 65 -19.19 -5.26 -6.44
N ALA A 66 -19.82 -4.23 -5.87
CA ALA A 66 -19.19 -3.31 -4.92
C ALA A 66 -18.53 -4.05 -3.72
N VAL A 67 -19.11 -5.16 -3.27
CA VAL A 67 -18.55 -6.02 -2.23
C VAL A 67 -17.17 -6.58 -2.60
N VAL A 68 -16.92 -6.84 -3.89
CA VAL A 68 -15.64 -7.37 -4.39
C VAL A 68 -14.56 -6.33 -4.18
N PHE A 69 -14.81 -5.07 -4.56
CA PHE A 69 -13.80 -4.03 -4.39
C PHE A 69 -13.57 -3.68 -2.91
N ARG A 70 -14.63 -3.67 -2.09
CA ARG A 70 -14.49 -3.52 -0.63
C ARG A 70 -13.61 -4.59 -0.01
N ALA A 71 -13.87 -5.87 -0.32
CA ALA A 71 -13.07 -6.97 0.15
C ALA A 71 -11.61 -6.86 -0.36
N SER A 72 -11.44 -6.42 -1.60
CA SER A 72 -10.12 -6.15 -2.19
C SER A 72 -9.30 -5.16 -1.37
N VAL A 73 -9.89 -4.02 -0.98
CA VAL A 73 -9.22 -3.00 -0.17
C VAL A 73 -8.90 -3.50 1.24
N VAL A 74 -9.80 -4.28 1.85
CA VAL A 74 -9.52 -4.95 3.14
C VAL A 74 -8.34 -5.90 3.02
N LEU A 75 -8.26 -6.70 1.95
CA LEU A 75 -7.15 -7.63 1.73
C LEU A 75 -5.81 -6.91 1.56
N VAL A 76 -5.78 -5.76 0.87
CA VAL A 76 -4.59 -4.90 0.81
C VAL A 76 -4.19 -4.42 2.20
N GLY A 77 -5.14 -3.95 3.01
CA GLY A 77 -4.87 -3.49 4.37
C GLY A 77 -4.30 -4.59 5.27
N LEU A 78 -4.85 -5.81 5.18
CA LEU A 78 -4.31 -6.97 5.88
C LEU A 78 -2.90 -7.33 5.42
N ALA A 79 -2.60 -7.20 4.12
CA ALA A 79 -1.25 -7.42 3.60
C ALA A 79 -0.24 -6.41 4.20
N PHE A 80 -0.62 -5.14 4.33
CA PHE A 80 0.21 -4.11 4.97
C PHE A 80 0.47 -4.44 6.44
N LEU A 81 -0.55 -4.87 7.18
CA LEU A 81 -0.42 -5.26 8.61
C LEU A 81 0.49 -6.47 8.79
N VAL A 82 0.28 -7.52 7.99
CA VAL A 82 1.10 -8.74 8.04
C VAL A 82 2.55 -8.41 7.66
N ALA A 83 2.77 -7.57 6.65
CA ALA A 83 4.10 -7.12 6.27
C ALA A 83 4.78 -6.30 7.37
N ALA A 84 4.07 -5.34 7.97
CA ALA A 84 4.59 -4.54 9.08
C ALA A 84 5.09 -5.42 10.22
N TRP A 85 4.25 -6.37 10.66
CA TRP A 85 4.60 -7.31 11.73
C TRP A 85 5.76 -8.23 11.33
N ALA A 86 5.66 -8.89 10.18
CA ALA A 86 6.65 -9.88 9.74
C ALA A 86 8.01 -9.24 9.46
N TRP A 87 8.06 -8.12 8.75
CA TRP A 87 9.32 -7.45 8.38
C TRP A 87 9.98 -6.79 9.60
N ARG A 88 9.20 -6.26 10.53
CA ARG A 88 9.74 -5.74 11.80
C ARG A 88 10.29 -6.86 12.68
N GLY A 89 9.61 -8.00 12.74
CA GLY A 89 10.01 -9.16 13.53
C GLY A 89 11.35 -9.77 13.08
N ILE A 90 11.69 -9.65 11.80
CA ILE A 90 12.98 -10.10 11.26
C ILE A 90 14.03 -8.98 11.15
N GLY A 91 13.72 -7.77 11.63
CA GLY A 91 14.62 -6.61 11.56
C GLY A 91 14.87 -6.06 10.15
N ALA A 92 14.02 -6.36 9.17
CA ALA A 92 14.18 -5.90 7.79
C ALA A 92 13.76 -4.43 7.58
N ILE A 93 12.93 -3.89 8.47
CA ILE A 93 12.51 -2.49 8.47
C ILE A 93 12.61 -1.89 9.88
N GLY A 94 12.88 -0.60 9.96
CA GLY A 94 12.89 0.14 11.22
C GLY A 94 11.49 0.33 11.83
N SER A 95 11.43 0.75 13.09
CA SER A 95 10.16 0.95 13.83
C SER A 95 9.24 1.99 13.17
N ALA A 96 9.79 3.06 12.60
CA ALA A 96 8.99 4.09 11.91
C ALA A 96 8.28 3.52 10.67
N GLY A 97 8.99 2.80 9.80
CA GLY A 97 8.41 2.17 8.62
C GLY A 97 7.34 1.13 8.99
N ALA A 98 7.57 0.34 10.04
CA ALA A 98 6.60 -0.62 10.55
C ALA A 98 5.34 0.07 11.12
N ALA A 99 5.50 1.17 11.86
CA ALA A 99 4.39 1.94 12.39
C ALA A 99 3.55 2.55 11.26
N TYR A 100 4.18 3.18 10.28
CA TYR A 100 3.49 3.75 9.12
C TYR A 100 2.76 2.69 8.28
N LEU A 101 3.38 1.54 8.01
CA LEU A 101 2.69 0.41 7.36
C LEU A 101 1.48 -0.07 8.18
N SER A 102 1.61 -0.15 9.50
CA SER A 102 0.52 -0.61 10.37
C SER A 102 -0.66 0.36 10.33
N VAL A 103 -0.40 1.66 10.46
CA VAL A 103 -1.42 2.72 10.38
C VAL A 103 -2.09 2.72 9.01
N ALA A 104 -1.31 2.60 7.93
CA ALA A 104 -1.84 2.52 6.57
C ALA A 104 -2.71 1.27 6.36
N GLY A 105 -2.27 0.12 6.88
CA GLY A 105 -3.02 -1.13 6.81
C GLY A 105 -4.35 -1.06 7.56
N LEU A 106 -4.36 -0.49 8.77
CA LEU A 106 -5.60 -0.18 9.51
C LEU A 106 -6.49 0.78 8.71
N GLY A 107 -5.92 1.83 8.13
CA GLY A 107 -6.61 2.77 7.26
C GLY A 107 -7.36 2.07 6.13
N ALA A 108 -6.67 1.22 5.35
CA ALA A 108 -7.28 0.47 4.26
C ALA A 108 -8.39 -0.49 4.73
N VAL A 109 -8.19 -1.19 5.86
CA VAL A 109 -9.26 -2.03 6.43
C VAL A 109 -10.49 -1.19 6.76
N VAL A 110 -10.30 -0.03 7.42
CA VAL A 110 -11.38 0.90 7.73
C VAL A 110 -12.07 1.38 6.45
N THR A 111 -11.31 1.80 5.42
CA THR A 111 -11.86 2.25 4.13
C THR A 111 -12.72 1.19 3.44
N GLY A 112 -12.27 -0.07 3.43
CA GLY A 112 -13.02 -1.16 2.80
C GLY A 112 -14.28 -1.58 3.58
N VAL A 113 -14.25 -1.48 4.91
CA VAL A 113 -15.38 -1.82 5.78
C VAL A 113 -16.42 -0.69 5.82
N ALA A 114 -15.98 0.54 6.08
CA ALA A 114 -16.82 1.72 6.17
C ALA A 114 -17.23 2.19 4.78
N ARG A 115 -18.53 2.17 4.50
CA ARG A 115 -19.02 2.58 3.18
C ARG A 115 -19.09 4.11 3.08
N PRO A 116 -18.74 4.69 1.92
CA PRO A 116 -18.75 6.14 1.77
C PRO A 116 -20.18 6.72 1.72
N ASP A 117 -21.18 5.93 1.32
CA ASP A 117 -22.60 6.34 1.28
C ASP A 117 -23.23 6.47 2.68
N THR A 118 -22.86 5.61 3.64
CA THR A 118 -23.46 5.63 4.99
C THR A 118 -22.58 6.17 6.09
N SER A 119 -21.26 6.21 5.87
CA SER A 119 -20.28 6.52 6.92
C SER A 119 -19.09 7.29 6.36
N TRP A 120 -19.38 8.37 5.62
CA TRP A 120 -18.39 9.19 4.93
C TRP A 120 -17.19 9.55 5.82
N ILE A 121 -17.42 10.09 7.02
CA ILE A 121 -16.33 10.52 7.93
C ILE A 121 -15.37 9.37 8.24
N VAL A 122 -15.90 8.19 8.58
CA VAL A 122 -15.08 7.02 8.93
C VAL A 122 -14.32 6.52 7.70
N HIS A 123 -14.99 6.49 6.54
CA HIS A 123 -14.38 6.11 5.27
C HIS A 123 -13.23 7.04 4.89
N SER A 124 -13.46 8.36 4.94
CA SER A 124 -12.46 9.38 4.61
C SER A 124 -11.26 9.33 5.55
N VAL A 125 -11.49 9.16 6.86
CA VAL A 125 -10.39 8.96 7.82
C VAL A 125 -9.56 7.73 7.45
N GLY A 126 -10.21 6.60 7.15
CA GLY A 126 -9.51 5.39 6.69
C GLY A 126 -8.67 5.65 5.43
N ALA A 127 -9.24 6.33 4.44
CA ALA A 127 -8.57 6.64 3.18
C ALA A 127 -7.37 7.57 3.38
N THR A 128 -7.50 8.60 4.22
CA THR A 128 -6.40 9.48 4.63
C THR A 128 -5.29 8.68 5.30
N LEU A 129 -5.62 7.80 6.25
CA LEU A 129 -4.62 6.98 6.93
C LEU A 129 -3.88 6.08 5.93
N PHE A 130 -4.59 5.46 5.00
CA PHE A 130 -4.00 4.63 3.97
C PHE A 130 -3.05 5.40 3.04
N PHE A 131 -3.53 6.48 2.41
CA PHE A 131 -2.74 7.24 1.44
C PHE A 131 -1.51 7.89 2.08
N LEU A 132 -1.70 8.62 3.18
CA LEU A 132 -0.62 9.39 3.79
C LEU A 132 0.42 8.48 4.43
N PHE A 133 0.00 7.56 5.31
CA PHE A 133 0.95 6.70 6.02
C PHE A 133 1.52 5.60 5.13
N GLY A 134 0.79 5.13 4.12
CA GLY A 134 1.32 4.19 3.13
C GLY A 134 2.43 4.82 2.30
N SER A 135 2.25 6.08 1.91
CA SER A 135 3.27 6.88 1.22
C SER A 135 4.49 7.14 2.10
N LEU A 136 4.29 7.55 3.37
CA LEU A 136 5.38 7.76 4.33
C LEU A 136 6.14 6.46 4.65
N ALA A 137 5.45 5.33 4.72
CA ALA A 137 6.07 4.02 4.84
C ALA A 137 7.02 3.74 3.67
N CYS A 138 6.58 3.99 2.44
CA CYS A 138 7.42 3.80 1.25
C CYS A 138 8.68 4.68 1.28
N VAL A 139 8.53 5.97 1.61
CA VAL A 139 9.67 6.90 1.71
C VAL A 139 10.64 6.44 2.79
N THR A 140 10.15 6.15 4.00
CA THR A 140 11.03 5.76 5.12
C THR A 140 11.75 4.44 4.86
N ILE A 141 11.06 3.41 4.36
CA ILE A 141 11.67 2.12 4.04
C ILE A 141 12.71 2.26 2.92
N ALA A 142 12.42 3.04 1.88
CA ALA A 142 13.36 3.27 0.79
C ALA A 142 14.62 4.02 1.25
N LEU A 143 14.48 5.05 2.09
CA LEU A 143 15.61 5.80 2.63
C LEU A 143 16.46 4.93 3.57
N SER A 144 15.85 4.17 4.49
CA SER A 144 16.59 3.25 5.35
C SER A 144 17.35 2.18 4.54
N ALA A 145 16.77 1.68 3.44
CA ALA A 145 17.45 0.74 2.56
C ALA A 145 18.63 1.37 1.81
N ARG A 146 18.51 2.65 1.42
CA ARG A 146 19.61 3.40 0.78
C ARG A 146 20.84 3.48 1.68
N ASP A 147 20.64 3.70 2.98
CA ASP A 147 21.73 3.79 3.96
C ASP A 147 22.44 2.44 4.15
N VAL A 148 21.69 1.33 4.11
CA VAL A 148 22.27 -0.02 4.15
C VAL A 148 23.11 -0.31 2.91
N VAL A 149 22.63 0.08 1.72
CA VAL A 149 23.31 -0.16 0.45
C VAL A 149 24.54 0.74 0.27
N SER A 150 24.51 1.98 0.74
CA SER A 150 25.68 2.88 0.63
C SER A 150 26.87 2.43 1.49
N GLY A 151 26.60 1.71 2.59
CA GLY A 151 27.64 1.10 3.44
C GLY A 151 28.21 -0.23 2.91
N ALA A 152 27.51 -0.92 2.02
CA ALA A 152 27.96 -2.16 1.39
C ALA A 152 28.59 -1.86 0.02
N LEU A 153 29.84 -2.31 -0.24
CA LEU A 153 30.58 -2.03 -1.48
C LEU A 153 29.68 -2.18 -2.74
N SER A 154 29.46 -1.06 -3.44
CA SER A 154 28.34 -0.81 -4.36
C SER A 154 28.36 -1.55 -5.70
N SER A 155 29.32 -2.44 -5.94
CA SER A 155 29.56 -3.04 -7.26
C SER A 155 28.70 -4.29 -7.56
N ALA A 156 27.96 -4.83 -6.59
CA ALA A 156 27.31 -6.15 -6.75
C ALA A 156 25.78 -6.16 -6.93
N VAL A 157 25.05 -5.03 -6.79
CA VAL A 157 23.57 -5.10 -6.78
C VAL A 157 22.85 -3.96 -7.54
N PRO A 158 23.02 -3.83 -8.87
CA PRO A 158 22.27 -2.86 -9.67
C PRO A 158 20.74 -3.02 -9.59
N SER A 159 20.23 -4.19 -9.17
CA SER A 159 18.79 -4.41 -9.06
C SER A 159 18.12 -3.75 -7.85
N ILE A 160 18.82 -3.50 -6.74
CA ILE A 160 18.19 -2.97 -5.52
C ILE A 160 18.00 -1.44 -5.58
N SER A 161 18.96 -0.72 -6.17
CA SER A 161 18.89 0.74 -6.31
C SER A 161 17.70 1.19 -7.15
N GLY A 162 17.35 0.43 -8.19
CA GLY A 162 16.13 0.64 -8.98
C GLY A 162 14.86 0.52 -8.15
N TRP A 163 14.75 -0.52 -7.30
CA TRP A 163 13.61 -0.68 -6.40
C TRP A 163 13.53 0.41 -5.34
N ILE A 164 14.67 0.83 -4.78
CA ILE A 164 14.74 1.98 -3.85
C ILE A 164 14.21 3.24 -4.53
N GLY A 165 14.72 3.57 -5.71
CA GLY A 165 14.29 4.74 -6.48
C GLY A 165 12.79 4.70 -6.81
N ALA A 166 12.30 3.59 -7.34
CA ALA A 166 10.88 3.42 -7.68
C ALA A 166 9.97 3.53 -6.45
N THR A 167 10.36 2.92 -5.33
CA THR A 167 9.60 2.99 -4.06
C THR A 167 9.56 4.41 -3.51
N LEU A 168 10.69 5.12 -3.55
CA LEU A 168 10.77 6.51 -3.12
C LEU A 168 9.88 7.42 -3.97
N VAL A 169 9.94 7.27 -5.30
CA VAL A 169 9.07 8.02 -6.23
C VAL A 169 7.60 7.73 -5.93
N CYS A 170 7.23 6.45 -5.76
CA CYS A 170 5.87 6.08 -5.39
C CYS A 170 5.42 6.72 -4.05
N GLY A 171 6.29 6.73 -3.04
CA GLY A 171 5.98 7.38 -1.76
C GLY A 171 5.80 8.90 -1.89
N VAL A 172 6.66 9.58 -2.65
CA VAL A 172 6.56 11.04 -2.86
C VAL A 172 5.33 11.39 -3.69
N VAL A 173 5.10 10.67 -4.79
CA VAL A 173 3.91 10.87 -5.64
C VAL A 173 2.65 10.58 -4.85
N GLY A 174 2.57 9.49 -4.09
CA GLY A 174 1.41 9.15 -3.28
C GLY A 174 1.07 10.23 -2.26
N ALA A 175 2.07 10.75 -1.54
CA ALA A 175 1.88 11.83 -0.57
C ALA A 175 1.46 13.14 -1.25
N ALA A 176 2.12 13.52 -2.36
CA ALA A 176 1.78 14.71 -3.11
C ALA A 176 0.34 14.64 -3.67
N SER A 177 -0.03 13.49 -4.26
CA SER A 177 -1.38 13.24 -4.76
C SER A 177 -2.43 13.31 -3.67
N TYR A 178 -2.16 12.81 -2.47
CA TYR A 178 -3.08 12.95 -1.33
C TYR A 178 -3.36 14.42 -0.99
N PHE A 179 -2.33 15.27 -0.91
CA PHE A 179 -2.51 16.69 -0.65
C PHE A 179 -3.24 17.39 -1.81
N CYS A 180 -2.81 17.15 -3.05
CA CYS A 180 -3.46 17.67 -4.25
C CYS A 180 -4.95 17.29 -4.28
N TYR A 181 -5.28 16.02 -4.06
CA TYR A 181 -6.64 15.50 -3.93
C TYR A 181 -7.42 16.23 -2.83
N SER A 182 -6.86 16.34 -1.63
CA SER A 182 -7.52 16.94 -0.46
C SER A 182 -7.83 18.43 -0.64
N TYR A 183 -7.02 19.15 -1.42
CA TYR A 183 -7.22 20.56 -1.72
C TYR A 183 -7.92 20.82 -3.07
N GLY A 184 -8.37 19.77 -3.77
CA GLY A 184 -9.06 19.88 -5.05
C GLY A 184 -8.15 20.30 -6.23
N TRP A 185 -6.83 20.13 -6.10
CA TRP A 185 -5.87 20.39 -7.16
C TRP A 185 -5.69 19.13 -8.00
N ASP A 186 -6.51 18.93 -9.03
CA ASP A 186 -6.45 17.72 -9.84
C ASP A 186 -5.42 17.74 -10.98
N GLY A 187 -4.83 18.91 -11.28
CA GLY A 187 -3.81 19.06 -12.33
C GLY A 187 -4.29 18.63 -13.72
N GLY A 188 -5.60 18.60 -13.95
CA GLY A 188 -6.18 18.06 -15.17
C GLY A 188 -6.24 16.53 -15.24
N LEU A 189 -6.04 15.80 -14.14
CA LEU A 189 -6.34 14.36 -14.03
C LEU A 189 -7.80 14.09 -13.62
N GLY A 190 -8.52 15.12 -13.18
CA GLY A 190 -9.81 14.98 -12.52
C GLY A 190 -9.67 14.41 -11.11
N ILE A 191 -10.72 14.58 -10.30
CA ILE A 191 -10.70 14.18 -8.90
C ILE A 191 -10.48 12.67 -8.72
N GLY A 192 -11.09 11.86 -9.58
CA GLY A 192 -10.92 10.41 -9.62
C GLY A 192 -9.52 10.00 -10.06
N GLY A 193 -8.93 10.74 -11.00
CA GLY A 193 -7.56 10.49 -11.45
C GLY A 193 -6.52 10.80 -10.37
N MET A 194 -6.73 11.88 -9.60
CA MET A 194 -5.83 12.25 -8.51
C MET A 194 -5.91 11.28 -7.32
N GLU A 195 -7.11 10.83 -6.96
CA GLU A 195 -7.29 9.77 -5.94
C GLU A 195 -6.59 8.47 -6.35
N ARG A 196 -6.73 8.05 -7.61
CA ARG A 196 -6.02 6.90 -8.18
C ARG A 196 -4.52 7.05 -8.13
N LEU A 197 -4.00 8.22 -8.49
CA LEU A 197 -2.57 8.47 -8.46
C LEU A 197 -2.04 8.25 -7.03
N GLY A 198 -2.76 8.72 -6.01
CA GLY A 198 -2.45 8.47 -4.60
C GLY A 198 -2.52 6.97 -4.22
N GLY A 199 -3.61 6.30 -4.58
CA GLY A 199 -3.82 4.88 -4.25
C GLY A 199 -2.86 3.94 -4.97
N TYR A 200 -2.69 4.12 -6.28
CA TYR A 200 -1.81 3.30 -7.11
C TYR A 200 -0.37 3.47 -6.68
N ALA A 201 0.08 4.70 -6.45
CA ALA A 201 1.43 4.95 -5.96
C ALA A 201 1.65 4.29 -4.59
N THR A 202 0.66 4.32 -3.70
CA THR A 202 0.76 3.64 -2.39
C THR A 202 0.88 2.11 -2.54
N VAL A 203 0.03 1.47 -3.36
CA VAL A 203 0.07 0.01 -3.56
C VAL A 203 1.33 -0.43 -4.32
N LEU A 204 1.74 0.29 -5.37
CA LEU A 204 2.96 0.01 -6.11
C LEU A 204 4.21 0.25 -5.26
N GLY A 205 4.22 1.29 -4.43
CA GLY A 205 5.28 1.56 -3.48
C GLY A 205 5.42 0.42 -2.45
N PHE A 206 4.31 -0.14 -1.99
CA PHE A 206 4.33 -1.33 -1.13
C PHE A 206 4.94 -2.54 -1.84
N VAL A 207 4.62 -2.77 -3.13
CA VAL A 207 5.29 -3.79 -3.95
C VAL A 207 6.79 -3.54 -4.03
N GLY A 208 7.21 -2.29 -4.21
CA GLY A 208 8.62 -1.89 -4.16
C GLY A 208 9.29 -2.21 -2.82
N CYS A 209 8.62 -1.93 -1.69
CA CYS A 209 9.09 -2.30 -0.35
C CYS A 209 9.31 -3.81 -0.21
N MET A 210 8.41 -4.64 -0.78
CA MET A 210 8.60 -6.09 -0.79
C MET A 210 9.89 -6.50 -1.51
N GLN A 211 10.19 -5.87 -2.65
CA GLN A 211 11.41 -6.19 -3.41
C GLN A 211 12.66 -5.73 -2.68
N ILE A 212 12.64 -4.55 -2.06
CA ILE A 212 13.72 -4.05 -1.21
C ILE A 212 14.03 -5.05 -0.09
N VAL A 213 13.01 -5.46 0.68
CA VAL A 213 13.19 -6.42 1.79
C VAL A 213 13.73 -7.76 1.29
N ARG A 214 13.26 -8.25 0.13
CA ARG A 214 13.77 -9.47 -0.49
C ARG A 214 15.23 -9.35 -0.90
N CYS A 215 15.63 -8.22 -1.47
CA CYS A 215 17.02 -7.96 -1.87
C CYS A 215 17.94 -7.83 -0.66
N ILE A 216 17.54 -7.10 0.39
CA ILE A 216 18.32 -6.98 1.63
C ILE A 216 18.57 -8.35 2.26
N GLY A 217 17.54 -9.20 2.34
CA GLY A 217 17.67 -10.56 2.87
C GLY A 217 18.61 -11.48 2.05
N ALA A 218 18.85 -11.16 0.78
CA ALA A 218 19.83 -11.86 -0.06
C ALA A 218 21.26 -11.33 0.12
N ILE A 219 21.42 -10.03 0.40
CA ILE A 219 22.72 -9.35 0.55
C ILE A 219 23.31 -9.59 1.94
N VAL A 220 22.47 -9.58 2.98
CA VAL A 220 22.89 -9.75 4.38
C VAL A 220 22.34 -11.08 4.91
N PRO A 221 22.94 -12.24 4.56
CA PRO A 221 22.60 -13.51 5.18
C PRO A 221 23.10 -13.52 6.63
N GLY A 222 22.37 -12.86 7.54
CA GLY A 222 22.82 -12.70 8.93
C GLY A 222 22.06 -11.70 9.81
N VAL A 223 21.14 -10.88 9.29
CA VAL A 223 20.37 -9.92 10.13
C VAL A 223 19.54 -10.63 11.23
N ALA A 224 19.36 -11.95 11.14
CA ALA A 224 18.77 -12.78 12.19
C ALA A 224 19.68 -13.06 13.42
N SER A 225 20.91 -12.57 13.49
CA SER A 225 21.84 -12.87 14.61
C SER A 225 22.30 -11.68 15.45
N VAL A 226 21.84 -10.45 15.20
CA VAL A 226 22.26 -9.26 15.97
C VAL A 226 21.06 -8.64 16.68
N GLY A 227 20.54 -9.37 17.66
CA GLY A 227 19.46 -8.91 18.54
C GLY A 227 19.77 -9.17 20.02
N GLY A 228 21.05 -9.23 20.37
CA GLY A 228 21.50 -9.51 21.72
C GLY A 228 22.94 -9.07 21.93
N ARG A 229 23.13 -7.77 22.12
CA ARG A 229 24.18 -7.17 22.95
C ARG A 229 24.10 -5.64 22.86
N ASP A 230 23.82 -5.05 24.02
CA ASP A 230 24.38 -3.80 24.58
C ASP A 230 23.29 -2.87 25.12
N GLY A 231 23.22 -2.80 26.46
CA GLY A 231 22.38 -1.86 27.24
C GLY A 231 21.44 -2.55 28.21
#